data_AF-A0AA46TB12-F1
#
_entry.id   AF-A0AA46TB12-F1
#
_cell.length_a   1.000
_cell.length_b   1.000
_cell.length_c   1.000
_cell.angle_alpha   90.00
_cell.angle_beta   90.00
_cell.angle_gamma   90.00
#
_symmetry.space_group_name_H-M   'P 1'
#
loop_
_entity.id
_entity.type
_entity.pdbx_description
1 polymer ?
#
loop_
_entity_poly.entity_id
_entity_poly.type
_entity_poly.pdbx_seq_one_letter_code
_entity_poly.pdbx_strand_id
1 'polypeptide(L)'
;MKILNKEIKASSFLKTSHDKFQNLKFEHKLLIAGFIVIGAFAILHNKPATPVVETRQEVAPESVDTYIPHGFTLIPLEISNSDALASIMGDMGGVVDLYLTQTDSRKGGIRVASRVKLLRAPRNPEQFAVLVKESEGQRILQYSGPFLAVVQNPDVRGGKLAAEKQQNSVRIDYAN
;
A
#
# COMPACT_ATOMS: atom_id res chain seq x y z
N MET A 1 -38.28 54.64 22.66
CA MET A 1 -39.65 54.17 22.37
C MET A 1 -39.66 53.19 21.17
N LYS A 2 -38.97 52.03 21.26
CA LYS A 2 -38.79 51.08 20.13
C LYS A 2 -38.80 49.59 20.52
N ILE A 3 -39.19 49.25 21.75
CA ILE A 3 -39.07 47.88 22.29
C ILE A 3 -40.41 47.13 22.30
N LEU A 4 -41.54 47.83 22.10
CA LEU A 4 -42.88 47.23 22.27
C LEU A 4 -43.46 46.51 21.03
N ASN A 5 -42.78 46.56 19.88
CA ASN A 5 -43.35 46.08 18.61
C ASN A 5 -42.84 44.70 18.13
N LYS A 6 -41.93 44.06 18.88
CA LYS A 6 -41.31 42.78 18.49
C LYS A 6 -42.05 41.55 19.02
N GLU A 7 -42.68 41.68 20.18
CA GLU A 7 -43.45 40.60 20.87
C GLU A 7 -44.75 40.22 20.14
N ILE A 8 -45.42 41.17 19.49
CA ILE A 8 -46.70 40.94 18.79
C ILE A 8 -46.49 40.10 17.51
N LYS A 9 -45.28 40.13 16.94
CA LYS A 9 -44.97 39.42 15.68
C LYS A 9 -44.60 37.95 15.90
N ALA A 10 -44.11 37.58 17.08
CA ALA A 10 -43.72 36.20 17.39
C ALA A 10 -44.92 35.32 17.77
N SER A 11 -45.88 35.88 18.53
CA SER A 11 -47.09 35.17 18.96
C SER A 11 -48.08 34.93 17.81
N SER A 12 -48.12 35.81 16.80
CA SER A 12 -48.96 35.64 15.60
C SER A 12 -48.42 34.59 14.61
N PHE A 13 -47.11 34.34 14.62
CA PHE A 13 -46.46 33.34 13.77
C PHE A 13 -46.59 31.90 14.32
N LEU A 14 -46.59 31.74 15.64
CA LEU A 14 -46.82 30.44 16.27
C LEU A 14 -48.28 29.98 16.16
N LYS A 15 -49.23 30.92 16.16
CA LYS A 15 -50.66 30.59 16.03
C LYS A 15 -51.05 30.13 14.62
N THR A 16 -50.39 30.65 13.58
CA THR A 16 -50.66 30.29 12.17
C THR A 16 -50.14 28.91 11.78
N SER A 17 -49.18 28.35 12.53
CA SER A 17 -48.69 26.98 12.31
C SER A 17 -49.70 25.96 12.81
N HIS A 18 -50.36 26.22 13.95
CA HIS A 18 -51.30 25.29 14.56
C HIS A 18 -52.60 25.14 13.75
N ASP A 19 -53.13 26.23 13.18
CA ASP A 19 -54.36 26.20 12.37
C ASP A 19 -54.20 25.49 11.02
N LYS A 20 -52.99 25.46 10.44
CA LYS A 20 -52.72 24.77 9.17
C LYS A 20 -52.75 23.24 9.30
N PHE A 21 -52.43 22.68 10.48
CA PHE A 21 -52.51 21.23 10.72
C PHE A 21 -53.94 20.73 10.90
N GLN A 22 -54.88 21.61 11.30
CA GLN A 22 -56.29 21.26 11.51
C GLN A 22 -57.04 21.10 10.17
N ASN A 23 -56.71 21.90 9.15
CA ASN A 23 -57.35 21.86 7.81
C ASN A 23 -56.67 20.94 6.78
N LEU A 24 -55.78 20.05 7.23
CA LEU A 24 -55.17 19.05 6.36
C LEU A 24 -56.15 17.90 6.08
N LYS A 25 -56.52 17.70 4.81
CA LYS A 25 -57.35 16.57 4.38
C LYS A 25 -56.73 15.25 4.86
N PHE A 26 -57.56 14.28 5.24
CA PHE A 26 -57.16 13.01 5.84
C PHE A 26 -56.06 12.29 5.03
N GLU A 27 -56.16 12.33 3.70
CA GLU A 27 -55.16 11.83 2.75
C GLU A 27 -53.73 12.36 3.01
N HIS A 28 -53.59 13.66 3.29
CA HIS A 28 -52.29 14.27 3.55
C HIS A 28 -51.75 13.92 4.95
N LYS A 29 -52.65 13.74 5.93
CA LYS A 29 -52.25 13.26 7.26
C LYS A 29 -51.71 11.83 7.19
N LEU A 30 -52.32 10.99 6.36
CA LEU A 30 -51.85 9.62 6.10
C LEU A 30 -50.48 9.62 5.41
N LEU A 31 -50.28 10.47 4.40
CA LEU A 31 -48.99 10.59 3.71
C LEU A 31 -47.87 11.11 4.62
N ILE A 32 -48.16 12.09 5.49
CA ILE A 32 -47.17 12.61 6.45
C ILE A 32 -46.86 11.56 7.52
N ALA A 33 -47.87 10.87 8.04
CA ALA A 33 -47.66 9.77 8.99
C ALA A 33 -46.82 8.65 8.35
N GLY A 34 -47.09 8.29 7.09
CA GLY A 34 -46.29 7.32 6.33
C GLY A 34 -44.84 7.77 6.15
N PHE A 35 -44.60 9.04 5.81
CA PHE A 35 -43.25 9.58 5.67
C PHE A 35 -42.46 9.54 6.99
N ILE A 36 -43.11 9.85 8.11
CA ILE A 36 -42.50 9.79 9.45
C ILE A 36 -42.16 8.34 9.82
N VAL A 37 -43.08 7.39 9.57
CA VAL A 37 -42.86 5.98 9.87
C VAL A 37 -41.72 5.39 9.01
N ILE A 38 -41.69 5.70 7.71
CA ILE A 38 -40.61 5.26 6.80
C ILE A 38 -39.28 5.89 7.21
N GLY A 39 -39.27 7.19 7.55
CA GLY A 39 -38.07 7.88 8.03
C GLY A 39 -37.54 7.31 9.34
N ALA A 40 -38.42 7.02 10.30
CA ALA A 40 -38.05 6.38 11.56
C ALA A 40 -37.53 4.95 11.36
N PHE A 41 -38.17 4.17 10.48
CA PHE A 41 -37.71 2.83 10.13
C PHE A 41 -36.33 2.87 9.46
N ALA A 42 -36.10 3.82 8.56
CA ALA A 42 -34.81 4.03 7.93
C ALA A 42 -33.72 4.37 8.95
N ILE A 43 -34.00 5.23 9.94
CA ILE A 43 -33.03 5.55 11.01
C ILE A 43 -32.73 4.32 11.88
N LEU A 44 -33.75 3.53 12.22
CA LEU A 44 -33.59 2.32 13.04
C LEU A 44 -32.84 1.20 12.30
N HIS A 45 -32.94 1.14 10.97
CA HIS A 45 -32.28 0.12 10.14
C HIS A 45 -30.99 0.62 9.48
N ASN A 46 -30.67 1.91 9.62
CA ASN A 46 -29.40 2.46 9.20
C ASN A 46 -28.33 2.00 10.19
N LYS A 47 -27.88 0.75 10.03
CA LYS A 47 -26.64 0.29 10.64
C LYS A 47 -25.56 1.24 10.13
N PRO A 48 -24.92 2.06 10.98
CA PRO A 48 -23.79 2.84 10.51
C PRO A 48 -22.84 1.83 9.89
N ALA A 49 -22.52 2.02 8.61
CA ALA A 49 -21.38 1.36 8.02
C ALA A 49 -20.21 1.85 8.87
N THR A 50 -19.82 1.06 9.86
CA THR A 50 -18.55 1.24 10.55
C THR A 50 -17.56 1.33 9.41
N PRO A 51 -16.91 2.49 9.17
CA PRO A 51 -15.71 2.45 8.39
C PRO A 51 -14.86 1.47 9.17
N VAL A 52 -14.60 0.31 8.58
CA VAL A 52 -13.59 -0.59 9.09
C VAL A 52 -12.28 0.15 8.84
N VAL A 53 -12.03 1.17 9.67
CA VAL A 53 -10.68 1.54 10.00
C VAL A 53 -10.24 0.34 10.79
N GLU A 54 -9.76 -0.67 10.06
CA GLU A 54 -8.76 -1.56 10.61
C GLU A 54 -7.64 -0.62 11.03
N THR A 55 -7.73 -0.07 12.24
CA THR A 55 -6.55 0.23 13.00
C THR A 55 -5.95 -1.13 13.23
N ARG A 56 -5.24 -1.60 12.20
CA ARG A 56 -4.18 -2.58 12.31
C ARG A 56 -3.28 -1.91 13.33
N GLN A 57 -3.51 -2.23 14.60
CA GLN A 57 -2.49 -2.05 15.60
C GLN A 57 -1.36 -2.91 15.06
N GLU A 58 -0.45 -2.26 14.35
CA GLU A 58 0.87 -2.74 14.07
C GLU A 58 1.54 -2.81 15.45
N VAL A 59 1.16 -3.83 16.21
CA VAL A 59 2.03 -4.40 17.22
C VAL A 59 3.25 -4.73 16.39
N ALA A 60 4.32 -3.96 16.53
CA ALA A 60 5.59 -4.30 15.93
C ALA A 60 6.13 -5.49 16.71
N PRO A 61 6.22 -6.71 16.14
CA PRO A 61 6.82 -7.81 16.88
C PRO A 61 8.20 -7.45 17.42
N GLU A 62 8.38 -7.64 18.73
CA GLU A 62 9.65 -7.43 19.43
C GLU A 62 10.75 -8.42 19.02
N SER A 63 10.41 -9.50 18.30
CA SER A 63 11.36 -10.54 17.90
C SER A 63 11.36 -10.80 16.39
N VAL A 64 12.58 -10.93 15.85
CA VAL A 64 12.83 -11.28 14.44
C VAL A 64 12.17 -12.61 14.07
N ASP A 65 12.05 -13.53 15.04
CA ASP A 65 11.44 -14.86 14.88
C ASP A 65 9.94 -14.81 14.55
N THR A 66 9.24 -13.74 14.93
CA THR A 66 7.80 -13.59 14.63
C THR A 66 7.54 -13.35 13.14
N TYR A 67 8.55 -12.87 12.40
CA TYR A 67 8.40 -12.51 10.98
C TYR A 67 8.86 -13.58 10.01
N ILE A 68 9.44 -14.69 10.49
CA ILE A 68 9.94 -15.77 9.63
C ILE A 68 8.84 -16.83 9.48
N PRO A 69 8.24 -17.01 8.29
CA PRO A 69 7.23 -18.04 8.10
C PRO A 69 7.82 -19.44 8.26
N HIS A 70 6.99 -20.40 8.66
CA HIS A 70 7.42 -21.80 8.75
C HIS A 70 8.01 -22.32 7.43
N GLY A 71 9.14 -23.04 7.52
CA GLY A 71 9.86 -23.58 6.36
C GLY A 71 10.71 -22.56 5.60
N PHE A 72 10.84 -21.35 6.12
CA PHE A 72 11.76 -20.33 5.63
C PHE A 72 12.88 -20.09 6.65
N THR A 73 14.00 -19.60 6.14
CA THR A 73 15.15 -19.21 6.95
C THR A 73 15.67 -17.85 6.50
N LEU A 74 16.22 -17.09 7.44
CA LEU A 74 16.88 -15.82 7.18
C LEU A 74 18.38 -16.03 7.11
N ILE A 75 18.96 -15.64 5.98
CA ILE A 75 20.41 -15.72 5.76
C ILE A 75 20.97 -14.31 5.76
N PRO A 76 21.80 -13.93 6.75
CA PRO A 76 22.48 -12.65 6.73
C PRO A 76 23.48 -12.62 5.58
N LEU A 77 23.58 -11.48 4.91
CA LEU A 77 24.42 -11.32 3.73
C LEU A 77 24.95 -9.90 3.62
N GLU A 78 26.13 -9.78 3.01
CA GLU A 78 26.76 -8.50 2.72
C GLU A 78 26.34 -8.03 1.32
N ILE A 79 25.81 -6.81 1.24
CA ILE A 79 25.40 -6.19 -0.01
C ILE A 79 26.38 -5.08 -0.39
N SER A 80 26.96 -5.16 -1.59
CA SER A 80 27.90 -4.14 -2.09
C SER A 80 27.23 -2.79 -2.37
N ASN A 81 25.92 -2.77 -2.64
CA ASN A 81 25.14 -1.58 -2.95
C ASN A 81 24.12 -1.23 -1.83
N SER A 82 24.49 -1.44 -0.57
CA SER A 82 23.64 -1.23 0.61
C SER A 82 23.07 0.20 0.68
N ASP A 83 23.90 1.20 0.42
CA ASP A 83 23.52 2.62 0.52
C ASP A 83 22.46 3.00 -0.51
N ALA A 84 22.63 2.50 -1.75
CA ALA A 84 21.67 2.72 -2.82
C ALA A 84 20.33 2.05 -2.51
N LEU A 85 20.37 0.83 -1.94
CA LEU A 85 19.16 0.13 -1.52
C LEU A 85 18.46 0.83 -0.37
N ALA A 86 19.20 1.49 0.52
CA ALA A 86 18.62 2.10 1.70
C ALA A 86 17.62 3.21 1.39
N SER A 87 17.81 3.88 0.25
CA SER A 87 16.93 4.94 -0.25
C SER A 87 15.71 4.44 -1.01
N ILE A 88 15.71 3.16 -1.43
CA ILE A 88 14.69 2.56 -2.29
C ILE A 88 13.80 1.59 -1.49
N MET A 89 14.40 0.85 -0.55
CA MET A 89 13.71 -0.13 0.27
C MET A 89 13.02 0.56 1.46
N GLY A 90 11.73 0.29 1.63
CA GLY A 90 10.99 0.68 2.83
C GLY A 90 11.35 -0.17 4.06
N ASP A 91 10.69 0.12 5.18
CA ASP A 91 10.99 -0.48 6.50
C ASP A 91 10.89 -2.02 6.52
N MET A 92 9.98 -2.58 5.71
CA MET A 92 9.71 -4.02 5.62
C MET A 92 10.57 -4.75 4.55
N GLY A 93 11.56 -4.06 3.99
CA GLY A 93 12.40 -4.59 2.91
C GLY A 93 11.74 -4.66 1.54
N GLY A 94 12.30 -5.45 0.62
CA GLY A 94 11.97 -5.43 -0.81
C GLY A 94 12.19 -6.77 -1.50
N VAL A 95 11.68 -6.91 -2.72
CA VAL A 95 11.95 -8.10 -3.56
C VAL A 95 13.14 -7.77 -4.45
N VAL A 96 14.15 -8.64 -4.47
CA VAL A 96 15.39 -8.39 -5.23
C VAL A 96 15.83 -9.62 -6.01
N ASP A 97 16.63 -9.39 -7.03
CA ASP A 97 17.52 -10.39 -7.61
C ASP A 97 18.92 -10.23 -7.02
N LEU A 98 19.57 -11.33 -6.66
CA LEU A 98 20.92 -11.36 -6.09
C LEU A 98 21.92 -11.84 -7.13
N TYR A 99 22.99 -11.08 -7.29
CA TYR A 99 24.10 -11.37 -8.19
C TYR A 99 25.41 -11.40 -7.41
N LEU A 100 26.37 -12.23 -7.83
CA LEU A 100 27.73 -12.18 -7.33
C LEU A 100 28.52 -11.12 -8.06
N THR A 101 29.19 -10.26 -7.29
CA THR A 101 30.19 -9.34 -7.83
C THR A 101 31.45 -10.14 -8.14
N GLN A 102 31.68 -10.45 -9.42
CA GLN A 102 32.98 -10.96 -9.85
C GLN A 102 33.93 -9.78 -10.02
N THR A 103 35.11 -9.88 -9.41
CA THR A 103 36.17 -8.86 -9.52
C THR A 103 36.72 -8.75 -10.95
N ASP A 104 36.52 -9.77 -11.79
CA ASP A 104 36.97 -9.77 -13.18
C ASP A 104 35.88 -9.23 -14.12
N SER A 105 36.16 -8.05 -14.68
CA SER A 105 35.31 -7.15 -15.48
C SER A 105 34.74 -7.70 -16.81
N ARG A 106 34.54 -9.02 -16.96
CA ARG A 106 34.04 -9.60 -18.22
C ARG A 106 33.05 -10.72 -17.98
N LYS A 107 31.87 -10.35 -17.48
CA LYS A 107 30.54 -10.92 -17.75
C LYS A 107 29.62 -10.45 -16.63
N GLY A 108 28.37 -10.10 -16.95
CA GLY A 108 27.37 -9.76 -15.94
C GLY A 108 27.39 -10.78 -14.81
N GLY A 109 27.36 -10.31 -13.57
CA GLY A 109 27.56 -11.15 -12.37
C GLY A 109 26.69 -12.40 -12.39
N ILE A 110 27.15 -13.47 -11.74
CA ILE A 110 26.39 -14.72 -11.66
C ILE A 110 25.15 -14.47 -10.81
N ARG A 111 23.96 -14.67 -11.37
CA ARG A 111 22.71 -14.58 -10.61
C ARG A 111 22.60 -15.78 -9.67
N VAL A 112 22.63 -15.51 -8.37
CA VAL A 112 22.55 -16.54 -7.31
C VAL A 112 21.11 -16.80 -6.93
N ALA A 113 20.30 -15.76 -6.85
CA ALA A 113 18.89 -15.87 -6.52
C ALA A 113 18.07 -14.87 -7.32
N SER A 114 16.81 -15.20 -7.58
CA SER A 114 15.89 -14.30 -8.25
C SER A 114 14.60 -14.16 -7.45
N ARG A 115 14.10 -12.92 -7.38
CA ARG A 115 12.87 -12.54 -6.70
C ARG A 115 12.78 -13.04 -5.26
N VAL A 116 13.87 -12.90 -4.53
CA VAL A 116 13.94 -13.22 -3.11
C VAL A 116 13.62 -11.98 -2.27
N LYS A 117 13.00 -12.19 -1.11
CA LYS A 117 12.66 -11.09 -0.21
C LYS A 117 13.92 -10.73 0.59
N LEU A 118 14.43 -9.53 0.35
CA LEU A 118 15.52 -8.93 1.12
C LEU A 118 14.90 -8.12 2.26
N LEU A 119 15.34 -8.39 3.47
CA LEU A 119 14.88 -7.76 4.70
C LEU A 119 16.02 -6.99 5.34
N ARG A 120 15.67 -5.87 5.95
CA ARG A 120 16.57 -5.08 6.77
C ARG A 120 16.43 -5.54 8.22
N ALA A 121 17.54 -5.67 8.94
CA ALA A 121 17.46 -6.02 10.35
C ALA A 121 16.85 -4.86 11.17
N PRO A 122 15.85 -5.10 12.03
CA PRO A 122 15.21 -4.03 12.80
C PRO A 122 16.16 -3.27 13.73
N ARG A 123 17.15 -3.98 14.28
CA ARG A 123 18.12 -3.41 15.22
C ARG A 123 19.36 -2.82 14.55
N ASN A 124 19.65 -3.20 13.30
CA ASN A 124 20.79 -2.69 12.55
C ASN A 124 20.38 -2.47 11.08
N PRO A 125 20.05 -1.23 10.70
CA PRO A 125 19.65 -0.89 9.33
C PRO A 125 20.68 -1.19 8.25
N GLU A 126 21.96 -1.30 8.62
CA GLU A 126 23.07 -1.61 7.69
C GLU A 126 23.16 -3.10 7.39
N GLN A 127 22.52 -3.94 8.21
CA GLN A 127 22.54 -5.39 8.04
C GLN A 127 21.32 -5.87 7.27
N PHE A 128 21.59 -6.63 6.21
CA PHE A 128 20.57 -7.23 5.36
C PHE A 128 20.55 -8.74 5.52
N ALA A 129 19.36 -9.31 5.34
CA ALA A 129 19.14 -10.74 5.29
C ALA A 129 18.19 -11.10 4.17
N VAL A 130 18.41 -12.24 3.53
CA VAL A 130 17.46 -12.78 2.55
C VAL A 130 16.59 -13.84 3.21
N LEU A 131 15.29 -13.75 2.94
CA LEU A 131 14.33 -14.77 3.30
C LEU A 131 14.19 -15.77 2.16
N VAL A 132 14.56 -17.02 2.43
CA VAL A 132 14.48 -18.12 1.47
C VAL A 132 13.89 -19.37 2.11
N LYS A 133 13.41 -20.30 1.28
CA LYS A 133 13.04 -21.63 1.77
C LYS A 133 14.26 -22.32 2.35
N GLU A 134 14.07 -23.07 3.43
CA GLU A 134 15.15 -23.78 4.11
C GLU A 134 15.96 -24.69 3.15
N SER A 135 15.28 -25.37 2.23
CA SER A 135 15.91 -26.23 1.20
C SER A 135 16.84 -25.50 0.23
N GLU A 136 16.59 -24.21 -0.03
CA GLU A 136 17.38 -23.39 -0.96
C GLU A 136 18.51 -22.65 -0.23
N GLY A 137 18.46 -22.58 1.10
CA GLY A 137 19.41 -21.80 1.90
C GLY A 137 20.86 -22.25 1.71
N GLN A 138 21.10 -23.55 1.58
CA GLN A 138 22.44 -24.09 1.34
C GLN A 138 23.08 -23.56 0.05
N ARG A 139 22.29 -23.30 -0.99
CA ARG A 139 22.81 -22.78 -2.27
C ARG A 139 23.34 -21.37 -2.14
N ILE A 140 22.69 -20.54 -1.31
CA ILE A 140 23.14 -19.17 -1.07
C ILE A 140 24.42 -19.16 -0.24
N LEU A 141 24.50 -20.03 0.78
CA LEU A 141 25.68 -20.15 1.66
C LEU A 141 26.94 -20.68 0.95
N GLN A 142 26.79 -21.33 -0.21
CA GLN A 142 27.94 -21.76 -1.04
C GLN A 142 28.73 -20.59 -1.62
N TYR A 143 28.15 -19.39 -1.66
CA TYR A 143 28.79 -18.21 -2.19
C TYR A 143 29.17 -17.26 -1.05
N SER A 144 30.44 -16.88 -0.98
CA SER A 144 30.98 -16.11 0.15
C SER A 144 30.80 -14.59 0.09
N GLY A 145 30.07 -14.06 -0.91
CA GLY A 145 29.80 -12.62 -1.06
C GLY A 145 31.07 -11.75 -1.21
N PRO A 146 30.95 -10.43 -1.44
CA PRO A 146 29.74 -9.61 -1.35
C PRO A 146 28.77 -9.83 -2.53
N PHE A 147 27.48 -9.55 -2.29
CA PHE A 147 26.42 -9.67 -3.29
C PHE A 147 25.97 -8.30 -3.80
N LEU A 148 25.56 -8.25 -5.06
CA LEU A 148 24.86 -7.11 -5.64
C LEU A 148 23.36 -7.42 -5.69
N ALA A 149 22.54 -6.53 -5.14
CA ALA A 149 21.08 -6.69 -5.13
C ALA A 149 20.40 -5.69 -6.08
N VAL A 150 19.53 -6.21 -6.94
CA VAL A 150 18.75 -5.43 -7.90
C VAL A 150 17.28 -5.47 -7.49
N VAL A 151 16.72 -4.32 -7.14
CA VAL A 151 15.32 -4.21 -6.72
C VAL A 151 14.39 -4.56 -7.87
N GLN A 152 13.43 -5.42 -7.59
CA GLN A 152 12.40 -5.86 -8.51
C GLN A 152 11.06 -5.30 -8.08
N ASN A 153 10.22 -4.96 -9.06
CA ASN A 153 8.81 -4.71 -8.79
C ASN A 153 8.16 -6.04 -8.32
N PRO A 154 7.49 -6.07 -7.15
CA PRO A 154 6.81 -7.26 -6.69
C PRO A 154 5.65 -7.68 -7.60
N ASP A 155 4.95 -6.71 -8.20
CA ASP A 155 3.70 -6.93 -8.92
C ASP A 155 3.90 -7.22 -10.42
N VAL A 156 5.04 -6.81 -10.98
CA VAL A 156 5.32 -6.94 -12.41
C VAL A 156 6.62 -7.72 -12.64
N ARG A 157 6.57 -8.71 -13.53
CA ARG A 157 7.76 -9.42 -14.02
C ARG A 157 8.24 -8.82 -15.34
N GLY A 158 9.48 -8.31 -15.35
CA GLY A 158 10.22 -7.98 -16.57
C GLY A 158 9.79 -6.68 -17.25
N GLY A 159 10.67 -5.68 -17.23
CA GLY A 159 10.61 -4.55 -18.17
C GLY A 159 11.33 -4.91 -19.46
N LYS A 160 10.78 -4.54 -20.62
CA LYS A 160 11.53 -4.61 -21.88
C LYS A 160 12.56 -3.49 -21.85
N LEU A 161 13.83 -3.83 -22.03
CA LEU A 161 14.84 -2.82 -22.37
C LEU A 161 14.42 -2.17 -23.69
N ALA A 162 14.54 -0.85 -23.79
CA ALA A 162 14.42 -0.20 -25.08
C ALA A 162 15.45 -0.86 -26.01
N ALA A 163 14.97 -1.50 -27.08
CA ALA A 163 15.85 -2.14 -28.05
C ALA A 163 16.85 -1.09 -28.53
N GLU A 164 18.14 -1.34 -28.33
CA GLU A 164 19.20 -0.54 -28.91
C GLU A 164 18.95 -0.51 -30.41
N LYS A 165 18.58 0.67 -30.93
CA LYS A 165 18.24 0.87 -32.33
C LYS A 165 19.52 0.59 -33.11
N GLN A 166 19.67 -0.64 -33.61
CA GLN A 166 20.81 -1.07 -34.42
C GLN A 166 21.04 -0.02 -35.50
N GLN A 167 22.09 0.78 -35.34
CA GLN A 167 22.49 1.74 -36.35
C GLN A 167 22.91 0.91 -37.55
N ASN A 168 22.09 0.95 -38.60
CA ASN A 168 22.44 0.38 -39.89
C ASN A 168 23.81 0.95 -40.29
N SER A 169 24.84 0.12 -40.29
CA SER A 169 26.15 0.47 -40.81
C SER A 169 25.97 0.78 -42.30
N VAL A 170 25.96 2.05 -42.66
CA VAL A 170 25.94 2.49 -44.06
C VAL A 170 27.28 2.06 -44.67
N ARG A 171 27.26 1.02 -45.50
CA ARG A 171 28.41 0.70 -46.36
C ARG A 171 28.49 1.77 -47.43
N ILE A 172 29.57 2.54 -47.42
CA ILE A 172 29.90 3.47 -48.49
C ILE A 172 30.76 2.68 -49.47
N ASP A 173 30.15 2.23 -50.57
CA ASP A 173 30.90 1.66 -51.68
C ASP A 173 31.40 2.81 -52.56
N TYR A 174 32.71 2.89 -52.76
CA TYR A 174 33.32 3.85 -53.69
C TYR A 174 33.31 3.25 -55.09
N ALA A 175 32.62 3.91 -56.03
CA ALA A 175 32.73 3.59 -57.44
C ALA A 175 34.10 4.09 -57.96
N ASN A 176 34.86 3.18 -58.55
CA ASN A 176 36.17 3.42 -59.16
C ASN A 176 35.99 3.76 -60.64
#